data_AF-A0A957F2H8-F1
#
_entry.id   AF-A0A957F2H8-F1
#
_cell.length_a   1.000
_cell.length_b   1.000
_cell.length_c   1.000
_cell.angle_alpha   90.00
_cell.angle_beta   90.00
_cell.angle_gamma   90.00
#
_symmetry.space_group_name_H-M   'P 1'
#
loop_
_entity.id
_entity.type
_entity.pdbx_description
1 polymer ?
#
loop_
_entity_poly.entity_id
_entity_poly.type
_entity_poly.pdbx_seq_one_letter_code
_entity_poly.pdbx_strand_id
1 'polypeptide(L)'
;LLVVGLPIPLSGVEGSRAAWVRDYTAELQQHITIPVVFWDEALTSKQAEASLRERGKRGKKLRQRVDAVAAAFILQSFLDAGEAWSLPG
;
A
#
# COMPACT_ATOMS: atom_id res chain seq x y z
N LEU A 1 8.24 12.65 0.31
CA LEU A 1 8.31 11.18 0.51
C LEU A 1 7.08 10.57 -0.11
N LEU A 2 7.23 9.52 -0.91
CA LEU A 2 6.15 8.71 -1.49
C LEU A 2 6.17 7.33 -0.82
N VAL A 3 5.04 6.89 -0.29
CA VAL A 3 4.88 5.54 0.28
C VAL A 3 4.12 4.69 -0.73
N VAL A 4 4.69 3.53 -1.08
CA VAL A 4 4.12 2.61 -2.07
C VAL A 4 3.85 1.27 -1.38
N GLY A 5 2.61 0.80 -1.42
CA GLY A 5 2.25 -0.53 -0.95
C GLY A 5 2.95 -1.61 -1.78
N LEU A 6 3.59 -2.56 -1.11
CA LEU A 6 4.26 -3.70 -1.74
C LEU A 6 3.60 -4.98 -1.23
N PRO A 7 2.89 -5.73 -2.10
CA PRO A 7 2.23 -6.96 -1.69
C PRO A 7 3.25 -8.08 -1.58
N ILE A 8 3.87 -8.23 -0.40
CA ILE A 8 4.79 -9.32 -0.12
C ILE A 8 3.97 -10.50 0.45
N PRO A 9 4.00 -11.69 -0.18
CA PRO A 9 3.39 -12.86 0.39
C PRO A 9 4.04 -13.24 1.72
N LEU A 10 3.30 -13.87 2.64
CA LEU A 10 3.82 -14.38 3.92
C LEU A 10 5.00 -15.38 3.75
N SER A 11 5.15 -15.98 2.57
CA SER A 11 6.29 -16.83 2.24
C SER A 11 7.60 -16.04 2.04
N GLY A 12 7.55 -14.71 1.96
CA GLY A 12 8.68 -13.83 1.66
C GLY A 12 9.15 -13.88 0.20
N VAL A 13 8.54 -14.73 -0.64
CA VAL A 13 8.87 -14.84 -2.06
C VAL A 13 8.06 -13.82 -2.84
N GLU A 14 8.74 -12.89 -3.51
CA GLU A 14 8.08 -11.87 -4.33
C GLU A 14 7.25 -12.52 -5.44
N GLY A 15 5.96 -12.20 -5.48
CA GLY A 15 5.07 -12.56 -6.57
C GLY A 15 5.18 -11.59 -7.76
N SER A 16 4.61 -11.98 -8.90
CA SER A 16 4.57 -11.15 -10.12
C SER A 16 3.99 -9.73 -9.89
N ARG A 17 3.09 -9.58 -8.92
CA ARG A 17 2.52 -8.29 -8.54
C ARG A 17 3.52 -7.37 -7.83
N ALA A 18 4.35 -7.92 -6.94
CA ALA A 18 5.39 -7.15 -6.26
C ALA A 18 6.45 -6.68 -7.27
N ALA A 19 6.86 -7.57 -8.19
CA ALA A 19 7.78 -7.23 -9.28
C ALA A 19 7.25 -6.09 -10.14
N TRP A 20 5.99 -6.17 -10.59
CA TRP A 20 5.37 -5.11 -11.38
C TRP A 20 5.32 -3.76 -10.64
N VAL A 21 5.01 -3.76 -9.33
CA VAL A 21 5.00 -2.53 -8.52
C VAL A 21 6.40 -1.92 -8.45
N ARG A 22 7.44 -2.74 -8.30
CA ARG A 22 8.83 -2.26 -8.30
C ARG A 22 9.21 -1.64 -9.64
N ASP A 23 8.92 -2.32 -10.74
CA ASP A 23 9.25 -1.83 -12.09
C ASP A 23 8.54 -0.50 -12.37
N TYR A 24 7.24 -0.42 -12.08
CA TYR A 24 6.46 0.80 -12.24
C TYR A 24 7.00 1.95 -11.38
N THR A 25 7.39 1.64 -10.14
CA THR A 25 7.96 2.64 -9.23
C THR A 25 9.33 3.11 -9.70
N ALA A 26 10.15 2.22 -10.25
CA ALA A 26 11.45 2.56 -10.81
C ALA A 26 11.33 3.51 -12.02
N GLU A 27 10.36 3.29 -12.90
CA GLU A 27 10.03 4.24 -13.97
C GLU A 27 9.56 5.59 -13.40
N LEU A 28 8.64 5.57 -12.42
CA LEU A 28 8.14 6.79 -11.79
C LEU A 28 9.26 7.60 -11.12
N GLN A 29 10.24 6.94 -10.51
CA GLN A 29 11.41 7.58 -9.89
C GLN A 29 12.28 8.37 -10.87
N GLN A 30 12.21 8.08 -12.17
CA GLN A 30 12.89 8.89 -13.19
C GLN A 30 12.22 10.27 -13.37
N HIS A 31 10.98 10.43 -12.92
CA HIS A 31 10.17 11.63 -13.10
C HIS A 31 9.97 12.44 -11.82
N ILE A 32 10.35 11.90 -10.65
CA ILE A 32 10.16 12.55 -9.34
C ILE A 32 11.47 12.60 -8.56
N THR A 33 11.65 13.65 -7.76
CA THR A 33 12.84 13.83 -6.91
C THR A 33 12.61 13.47 -5.45
N ILE A 34 11.38 13.10 -5.09
CA ILE A 34 11.05 12.74 -3.71
C ILE A 34 11.49 11.30 -3.40
N PRO A 35 11.94 11.02 -2.16
CA PRO A 35 12.25 9.65 -1.74
C PRO A 35 11.01 8.76 -1.86
N VAL A 36 11.23 7.49 -2.20
CA VAL A 36 10.18 6.46 -2.29
C VAL A 36 10.49 5.37 -1.26
N VAL A 37 9.48 4.98 -0.47
CA VAL A 37 9.56 3.89 0.50
C VAL A 37 8.50 2.85 0.15
N PHE A 38 8.91 1.58 0.12
CA PHE A 38 7.99 0.46 -0.02
C PHE A 38 7.51 0.01 1.36
N TRP A 39 6.21 -0.20 1.52
CA TRP A 39 5.58 -0.64 2.76
C TRP A 39 4.84 -1.95 2.54
N ASP A 40 5.09 -2.95 3.39
CA ASP A 40 4.49 -4.27 3.27
C ASP A 40 3.00 -4.26 3.66
N GLU A 41 2.16 -4.78 2.78
CA GLU A 41 0.70 -4.87 2.93
C GLU A 41 0.23 -6.05 3.82
N ALA A 42 1.14 -6.85 4.38
CA ALA A 42 0.85 -8.16 5.01
C ALA A 42 -0.31 -8.18 6.03
N LEU A 43 -0.64 -7.05 6.67
CA LEU A 43 -1.73 -6.94 7.66
C LEU A 43 -3.04 -6.33 7.15
N THR A 44 -3.07 -5.68 5.98
CA THR A 44 -4.26 -4.89 5.56
C THR A 44 -5.08 -5.57 4.47
N SER A 45 -4.52 -6.56 3.77
CA SER A 45 -5.02 -6.99 2.46
C SER A 45 -6.33 -7.80 2.47
N LYS A 46 -6.72 -8.52 3.54
CA LYS A 46 -7.95 -9.35 3.50
C LYS A 46 -9.19 -8.73 4.15
N GLN A 47 -9.06 -8.10 5.32
CA GLN A 47 -10.22 -7.54 6.03
C GLN A 47 -10.66 -6.18 5.45
N ALA A 48 -9.73 -5.34 5.02
CA ALA A 48 -10.05 -4.06 4.38
C ALA A 48 -10.73 -4.27 3.03
N GLU A 49 -10.18 -5.14 2.17
CA GLU A 49 -10.81 -5.52 0.90
C GLU A 49 -12.18 -6.18 1.09
N ALA A 50 -12.35 -7.05 2.09
CA ALA A 50 -13.64 -7.67 2.40
C ALA A 50 -14.70 -6.63 2.80
N SER A 51 -14.35 -5.66 3.65
CA SER A 51 -15.26 -4.59 4.06
C SER A 51 -15.65 -3.64 2.91
N LEU A 52 -14.74 -3.46 1.95
CA LEU A 52 -14.92 -2.61 0.76
C LEU A 52 -15.69 -3.33 -0.35
N ARG A 53 -15.52 -4.66 -0.48
CA ARG A 53 -16.25 -5.53 -1.41
C ARG A 53 -17.67 -5.85 -0.97
N GLU A 54 -17.94 -6.04 0.33
CA GLU A 54 -19.30 -6.26 0.84
C GLU A 54 -20.24 -5.10 0.53
N ARG A 55 -19.71 -3.88 0.38
CA ARG A 55 -20.48 -2.68 0.00
C ARG A 55 -20.63 -2.52 -1.52
N GLY A 56 -20.14 -3.47 -2.32
CA GLY A 56 -19.98 -3.37 -3.77
C GLY A 56 -21.26 -3.59 -4.59
N LYS A 57 -21.96 -2.49 -4.91
CA LYS A 57 -22.68 -2.35 -6.19
C LYS A 57 -21.92 -1.39 -7.12
N ARG A 58 -21.91 -1.74 -8.41
CA ARG A 58 -21.01 -1.37 -9.54
C ARG A 58 -20.75 0.15 -9.80
N GLY A 59 -19.48 0.55 -10.06
CA GLY A 59 -19.13 1.83 -10.73
C GLY A 59 -17.65 2.31 -10.65
N LYS A 60 -17.17 3.06 -11.67
CA LYS A 60 -15.78 3.63 -11.76
C LYS A 60 -15.45 4.65 -10.66
N LYS A 61 -16.40 5.52 -10.30
CA LYS A 61 -16.25 6.52 -9.23
C LYS A 61 -16.10 5.87 -7.84
N LEU A 62 -16.71 4.71 -7.61
CA LEU A 62 -16.58 4.00 -6.35
C LEU A 62 -15.24 3.26 -6.26
N ARG A 63 -14.72 2.72 -7.38
CA ARG A 63 -13.38 2.13 -7.44
C ARG A 63 -12.28 3.13 -7.05
N GLN A 64 -12.34 4.35 -7.57
CA GLN A 64 -11.42 5.42 -7.16
C GLN A 64 -11.47 5.73 -5.65
N ARG A 65 -12.66 5.64 -5.03
CA ARG A 65 -12.80 5.81 -3.58
C ARG A 65 -12.19 4.63 -2.81
N VAL A 66 -12.39 3.39 -3.28
CA VAL A 66 -11.78 2.19 -2.70
C VAL A 66 -10.25 2.28 -2.75
N ASP A 67 -9.70 2.70 -3.90
CA ASP A 67 -8.26 2.86 -4.08
C ASP A 67 -7.68 3.94 -3.14
N ALA A 68 -8.39 5.07 -2.98
CA ALA A 68 -8.00 6.13 -2.04
C ALA A 68 -8.04 5.66 -0.57
N VAL A 69 -9.05 4.88 -0.20
CA VAL A 69 -9.16 4.31 1.16
C VAL A 69 -8.04 3.32 1.43
N ALA A 70 -7.70 2.45 0.47
CA ALA A 70 -6.59 1.53 0.59
C ALA A 70 -5.25 2.27 0.77
N ALA A 71 -5.01 3.34 -0.02
CA ALA A 71 -3.83 4.18 0.12
C ALA A 71 -3.75 4.86 1.50
N ALA A 72 -4.88 5.32 2.04
CA ALA A 72 -4.94 5.90 3.38
C ALA A 72 -4.58 4.88 4.47
N PHE A 73 -5.05 3.63 4.36
CA PHE A 73 -4.69 2.56 5.29
C PHE A 73 -3.19 2.21 5.23
N ILE A 74 -2.60 2.14 4.04
CA ILE A 74 -1.15 1.92 3.87
C ILE A 74 -0.38 3.04 4.57
N LEU A 75 -0.75 4.29 4.33
CA LEU A 75 -0.09 5.44 4.95
C LEU A 75 -0.24 5.43 6.48
N GLN A 76 -1.43 5.15 7.00
CA GLN A 76 -1.65 5.08 8.45
C GLN A 76 -0.76 4.01 9.08
N SER A 77 -0.71 2.80 8.50
CA SER A 77 0.13 1.71 8.98
C SER A 77 1.62 2.07 8.97
N PHE A 78 2.08 2.80 7.96
CA PHE A 78 3.46 3.28 7.89
C PHE A 78 3.76 4.30 8.99
N LEU A 79 2.84 5.25 9.25
CA LEU A 79 2.99 6.26 10.29
C LEU A 79 3.00 5.63 11.70
N ASP A 80 2.09 4.71 11.96
CA ASP A 80 1.97 4.01 13.25
C ASP A 80 3.27 3.25 13.58
N ALA A 81 3.92 2.65 12.59
CA ALA A 81 5.20 1.96 12.77
C ALA A 81 6.36 2.92 13.07
N GLY A 82 6.35 4.14 12.49
CA GLY A 82 7.31 5.19 12.81
C GLY A 82 7.13 5.76 14.21
N GLU A 83 5.88 5.84 14.68
CA GLU A 83 5.55 6.25 16.05
C GLU A 83 5.97 5.19 17.07
N ALA A 84 5.78 3.91 16.76
CA ALA A 84 6.24 2.79 17.59
C ALA A 84 7.78 2.71 17.76
N TRP A 85 8.54 3.27 16.81
CA TRP A 85 10.01 3.38 16.91
C TRP A 85 10.47 4.60 17.72
N SER A 86 9.59 5.57 17.98
CA SER A 86 9.92 6.84 18.66
C SER A 86 9.79 6.79 20.20
N LEU A 87 9.62 5.60 20.80
CA LEU A 87 9.64 5.38 22.25
C LEU A 87 10.72 4.34 22.61
N PRO A 88 11.72 4.73 23.41
CA PRO A 88 11.56 4.54 24.85
C PRO A 88 11.83 5.84 25.62
N GLY A 89 10.81 6.30 26.34
CA GLY A 89 11.01 7.10 27.55
C GLY A 89 11.26 6.18 28.73
#